data_AF-A0AAW6HR12-F1
#
_entry.id   AF-A0AAW6HR12-F1
#
_cell.length_a   1.000
_cell.length_b   1.000
_cell.length_c   1.000
_cell.angle_alpha   90.00
_cell.angle_beta   90.00
_cell.angle_gamma   90.00
#
_symmetry.space_group_name_H-M   'P 1'
#
loop_
_entity.id
_entity.type
_entity.pdbx_description
1 polymer ?
#
loop_
_entity_poly.entity_id
_entity_poly.type
_entity_poly.pdbx_seq_one_letter_code
_entity_poly.pdbx_strand_id
1 'polypeptide(L)'
;MKRKSFLKTISFLGISTLVSLSATSCNALKTTEPIKEFKTDLKPETPINTETPINKKNSDPLIDNARAELTNIIKDKQSKINLYADYSKIKETLESAYNSSESINTNPDSTLEQLQKAIADLESAIDTAANNKEQFNNANEALIREFNSLKVTLNNKDEKLNSINQDKYSGIKFHLNSLYEVAENIVQSGLQPNGSLEVSSVMTANNSIKDEISLIDSQKINADKFADYEDLILTKLILKELSLKLECKIQITVS
;
A
#
# COMPACT_ATOMS: atom_id res chain seq x y z
N MET A 1 16.08 52.30 5.61
CA MET A 1 15.46 51.22 6.41
C MET A 1 15.71 49.88 5.73
N LYS A 2 16.36 48.95 6.43
CA LYS A 2 16.63 47.56 5.98
C LYS A 2 15.43 46.67 6.32
N ARG A 3 15.04 45.75 5.43
CA ARG A 3 14.34 44.47 5.69
C ARG A 3 14.44 43.64 4.39
N LYS A 4 15.47 42.79 4.27
CA LYS A 4 15.57 41.36 4.65
C LYS A 4 14.83 40.42 3.68
N SER A 5 15.64 39.85 2.78
CA SER A 5 15.36 38.71 1.90
C SER A 5 15.15 37.43 2.73
N PHE A 6 14.15 36.63 2.35
CA PHE A 6 13.98 35.24 2.79
C PHE A 6 14.19 34.31 1.59
N LEU A 7 15.44 33.98 1.31
CA LEU A 7 15.80 32.78 0.55
C LEU A 7 15.69 31.59 1.50
N LYS A 8 14.75 30.67 1.24
CA LYS A 8 14.76 29.34 1.85
C LYS A 8 15.47 28.39 0.88
N THR A 9 16.69 28.03 1.24
CA THR A 9 17.47 26.93 0.64
C THR A 9 16.81 25.60 0.99
N ILE A 10 16.33 24.88 -0.03
CA ILE A 10 15.96 23.47 0.11
C ILE A 10 17.25 22.68 -0.03
N SER A 11 17.66 22.05 1.07
CA SER A 11 18.78 21.12 1.14
C SER A 11 18.45 19.86 0.34
N PHE A 12 18.95 19.75 -0.89
CA PHE A 12 19.10 18.46 -1.58
C PHE A 12 20.39 17.81 -1.10
N LEU A 13 20.29 16.96 -0.08
CA LEU A 13 21.35 16.05 0.33
C LEU A 13 20.97 14.64 -0.13
N GLY A 14 21.83 14.03 -0.95
CA GLY A 14 21.83 12.57 -1.13
C GLY A 14 21.74 12.04 -2.56
N ILE A 15 22.45 12.60 -3.54
CA ILE A 15 22.80 11.84 -4.74
C ILE A 15 23.99 10.96 -4.37
N SER A 16 23.73 9.75 -3.87
CA SER A 16 24.76 8.73 -3.77
C SER A 16 24.99 8.16 -5.16
N THR A 17 26.12 8.56 -5.74
CA THR A 17 26.80 7.93 -6.88
C THR A 17 26.77 6.40 -6.76
N LEU A 18 26.12 5.73 -7.71
CA LEU A 18 26.36 4.30 -7.96
C LEU A 18 27.42 4.18 -9.06
N VAL A 19 28.54 3.60 -8.68
CA VAL A 19 29.60 3.13 -9.59
C VAL A 19 29.04 1.93 -10.35
N SER A 20 28.90 2.05 -11.66
CA SER A 20 28.61 0.91 -12.53
C SER A 20 29.86 0.06 -12.69
N LEU A 21 29.90 -1.10 -12.02
CA LEU A 21 30.81 -2.18 -12.33
C LEU A 21 30.05 -3.20 -13.19
N SER A 22 30.30 -3.15 -14.49
CA SER A 22 29.88 -4.19 -15.42
C SER A 22 30.77 -5.42 -15.26
N ALA A 23 30.20 -6.54 -14.82
CA ALA A 23 30.80 -7.86 -14.99
C ALA A 23 29.92 -8.66 -15.97
N THR A 24 30.39 -8.76 -17.20
CA THR A 24 30.01 -9.81 -18.14
C THR A 24 30.53 -11.15 -17.64
N SER A 25 29.66 -12.16 -17.50
CA SER A 25 30.02 -13.53 -17.90
C SER A 25 28.80 -14.42 -18.05
N CYS A 26 28.68 -15.01 -19.24
CA CYS A 26 27.78 -16.10 -19.58
C CYS A 26 28.15 -17.42 -18.88
N ASN A 27 27.15 -18.32 -18.86
CA ASN A 27 27.21 -19.78 -18.75
C ASN A 27 27.42 -20.37 -17.34
N ALA A 28 26.41 -21.10 -16.83
CA ALA A 28 26.38 -22.57 -16.90
C ALA A 28 25.20 -23.15 -16.10
N LEU A 29 24.42 -24.02 -16.75
CA LEU A 29 23.64 -25.06 -16.06
C LEU A 29 24.58 -25.99 -15.29
N LYS A 30 24.37 -26.16 -13.98
CA LYS A 30 24.63 -27.37 -13.17
C LYS A 30 23.63 -27.37 -11.99
N THR A 31 22.68 -28.30 -11.93
CA THR A 31 22.77 -29.59 -11.21
C THR A 31 23.00 -29.42 -9.70
N THR A 32 21.94 -29.67 -8.93
CA THR A 32 21.83 -30.06 -7.51
C THR A 32 22.96 -29.65 -6.58
N GLU A 33 22.72 -28.63 -5.73
CA GLU A 33 23.53 -28.44 -4.53
C GLU A 33 23.11 -29.39 -3.40
N PRO A 34 24.07 -29.92 -2.63
CA PRO A 34 23.84 -30.87 -1.56
C PRO A 34 23.34 -30.17 -0.29
N ILE A 35 22.59 -30.93 0.50
CA ILE A 35 22.20 -30.61 1.88
C ILE A 35 23.48 -30.19 2.64
N LYS A 36 23.52 -28.98 3.22
CA LYS A 36 24.61 -28.53 4.08
C LYS A 36 24.78 -29.54 5.23
N GLU A 37 25.90 -30.27 5.26
CA GLU A 37 26.32 -31.03 6.43
C GLU A 37 26.66 -30.05 7.57
N PHE A 38 25.96 -30.18 8.69
CA PHE A 38 26.29 -29.49 9.93
C PHE A 38 27.51 -30.14 10.58
N LYS A 39 28.55 -29.34 10.87
CA LYS A 39 29.69 -29.75 11.69
C LYS A 39 29.25 -29.96 13.14
N THR A 40 29.39 -31.19 13.64
CA THR A 40 29.25 -31.56 15.05
C THR A 40 30.61 -31.51 15.76
N ASP A 41 31.01 -30.34 16.26
CA ASP A 41 32.15 -30.24 17.17
C ASP A 41 31.65 -29.90 18.59
N LEU A 42 31.22 -30.91 19.34
CA LEU A 42 31.13 -30.85 20.80
C LEU A 42 31.60 -32.17 21.42
N LYS A 43 32.84 -32.15 21.94
CA LYS A 43 33.45 -33.18 22.76
C LYS A 43 32.70 -33.29 24.10
N PRO A 44 32.38 -34.49 24.63
CA PRO A 44 31.77 -34.63 25.94
C PRO A 44 32.83 -34.60 27.05
N GLU A 45 32.62 -33.76 28.07
CA GLU A 45 33.24 -33.94 29.38
C GLU A 45 32.15 -34.32 30.39
N THR A 46 32.28 -35.52 30.94
CA THR A 46 31.54 -35.98 32.12
C THR A 46 32.07 -35.28 33.38
N PRO A 47 31.19 -35.02 34.35
CA PRO A 47 31.36 -35.74 35.61
C PRO A 47 30.07 -36.36 36.12
N ILE A 48 30.23 -37.56 36.70
CA ILE A 48 29.23 -38.32 37.43
C ILE A 48 28.90 -37.57 38.74
N ASN A 49 27.61 -37.41 39.06
CA ASN A 49 27.11 -37.71 40.41
C ASN A 49 25.59 -37.93 40.48
N THR A 50 25.27 -38.83 41.41
CA THR A 50 24.04 -39.55 41.77
C THR A 50 22.95 -38.68 42.42
N GLU A 51 21.66 -38.88 42.05
CA GLU A 51 20.55 -39.42 42.88
C GLU A 51 19.13 -38.89 42.49
N THR A 52 18.23 -39.87 42.24
CA THR A 52 16.75 -39.85 42.18
C THR A 52 15.96 -39.18 41.03
N PRO A 53 14.88 -39.84 40.53
CA PRO A 53 14.18 -39.47 39.30
C PRO A 53 13.04 -38.49 39.57
N ILE A 54 13.28 -37.21 39.34
CA ILE A 54 12.20 -36.25 39.15
C ILE A 54 11.94 -36.21 37.65
N ASN A 55 10.70 -36.57 37.29
CA ASN A 55 10.13 -36.56 35.95
C ASN A 55 10.12 -35.12 35.40
N LYS A 56 11.30 -34.63 35.00
CA LYS A 56 11.47 -33.45 34.15
C LYS A 56 11.43 -34.00 32.74
N LYS A 57 10.37 -33.67 31.99
CA LYS A 57 10.34 -33.80 30.54
C LYS A 57 11.48 -32.92 30.02
N ASN A 58 12.71 -33.44 30.01
CA ASN A 58 13.86 -32.74 29.47
C ASN A 58 13.56 -32.55 27.99
N SER A 59 13.23 -31.32 27.61
CA SER A 59 13.15 -30.94 26.21
C SER A 59 14.50 -31.25 25.56
N ASP A 60 14.45 -31.84 24.37
CA ASP A 60 15.65 -32.11 23.59
C ASP A 60 16.30 -30.75 23.26
N PRO A 61 17.55 -30.49 23.68
CA PRO A 61 18.23 -29.22 23.41
C PRO A 61 18.28 -28.86 21.92
N LEU A 62 18.27 -29.84 21.02
CA LEU A 62 18.21 -29.60 19.58
C LEU A 62 16.86 -29.03 19.15
N ILE A 63 15.77 -29.54 19.72
CA ILE A 63 14.41 -29.05 19.46
C ILE A 63 14.28 -27.62 20.00
N ASP A 64 14.78 -27.35 21.21
CA ASP A 64 14.73 -26.01 21.81
C ASP A 64 15.52 -24.99 20.98
N ASN A 65 16.70 -25.37 20.49
CA ASN A 65 17.50 -24.52 19.60
C ASN A 65 16.80 -24.24 18.27
N ALA A 66 16.22 -25.27 17.63
CA ALA A 66 15.49 -25.10 16.38
C ALA A 66 14.24 -24.22 16.54
N ARG A 67 13.52 -24.33 17.68
CA ARG A 67 12.41 -23.41 18.00
C ARG A 67 12.89 -21.97 18.20
N ALA A 68 14.01 -21.78 18.90
CA ALA A 68 14.57 -20.44 19.10
C ALA A 68 14.99 -19.79 17.79
N GLU A 69 15.61 -20.54 16.89
CA GLU A 69 15.97 -20.10 15.54
C GLU A 69 14.74 -19.71 14.72
N LEU A 70 13.74 -20.60 14.64
CA LEU A 70 12.50 -20.32 13.92
C LEU A 70 11.75 -19.11 14.49
N THR A 71 11.73 -18.96 15.82
CA THR A 71 11.17 -17.78 16.51
C THR A 71 11.89 -16.50 16.09
N ASN A 72 13.21 -16.52 15.98
CA ASN A 72 13.99 -15.36 15.55
C ASN A 72 13.66 -14.92 14.12
N ILE A 73 13.45 -15.88 13.20
CA ILE A 73 13.03 -15.59 11.82
C ILE A 73 11.60 -15.02 11.80
N ILE A 74 10.69 -15.57 12.61
CA ILE A 74 9.28 -15.14 12.68
C ILE A 74 9.12 -13.74 13.30
N LYS A 75 9.98 -13.32 14.23
CA LYS A 75 9.76 -12.10 15.04
C LYS A 75 9.47 -10.84 14.21
N ASP A 76 10.05 -10.74 13.02
CA ASP A 76 9.96 -9.56 12.15
C ASP A 76 8.88 -9.70 11.06
N LYS A 77 8.00 -10.72 11.15
CA LYS A 77 6.92 -11.05 10.20
C LYS A 77 6.22 -9.81 9.65
N GLN A 78 5.65 -8.96 10.50
CA GLN A 78 4.88 -7.80 10.03
C GLN A 78 5.73 -6.81 9.22
N SER A 79 6.97 -6.55 9.65
CA SER A 79 7.88 -5.65 8.95
C SER A 79 8.24 -6.22 7.57
N LYS A 80 8.55 -7.51 7.51
CA LYS A 80 8.89 -8.22 6.26
C LYS A 80 7.70 -8.27 5.30
N ILE A 81 6.49 -8.53 5.79
CA ILE A 81 5.25 -8.52 4.99
C ILE A 81 4.94 -7.12 4.45
N ASN A 82 5.14 -6.07 5.24
CA ASN A 82 4.85 -4.69 4.83
C ASN A 82 5.73 -4.19 3.67
N LEU A 83 6.92 -4.78 3.45
CA LEU A 83 7.75 -4.48 2.27
C LEU A 83 7.07 -4.84 0.94
N TYR A 84 6.02 -5.66 1.00
CA TYR A 84 5.25 -6.16 -0.13
C TYR A 84 3.80 -5.67 -0.10
N ALA A 85 3.50 -4.59 0.62
CA ALA A 85 2.13 -4.06 0.74
C ALA A 85 1.46 -3.79 -0.62
N ASP A 86 2.23 -3.29 -1.59
CA ASP A 86 1.76 -3.03 -2.95
C ASP A 86 1.77 -4.30 -3.84
N TYR A 87 2.29 -5.44 -3.38
CA TYR A 87 2.49 -6.67 -4.16
C TYR A 87 1.66 -7.82 -3.60
N SER A 88 0.33 -7.71 -3.73
CA SER A 88 -0.64 -8.58 -3.03
C SER A 88 -0.29 -10.07 -3.08
N LYS A 89 0.05 -10.62 -4.25
CA LYS A 89 0.39 -12.04 -4.39
C LYS A 89 1.70 -12.45 -3.68
N ILE A 90 2.73 -11.59 -3.75
CA ILE A 90 3.99 -11.83 -3.02
C ILE A 90 3.72 -11.79 -1.52
N LYS A 91 2.96 -10.78 -1.08
CA LYS A 91 2.56 -10.60 0.31
C LYS A 91 1.79 -11.81 0.85
N GLU A 92 0.74 -12.26 0.16
CA GLU A 92 -0.09 -13.40 0.54
C GLU A 92 0.73 -14.71 0.65
N THR A 93 1.60 -14.96 -0.33
CA THR A 93 2.45 -16.15 -0.34
C THR A 93 3.41 -16.15 0.86
N LEU A 94 4.06 -15.01 1.11
CA LEU A 94 4.97 -14.85 2.24
C LEU A 94 4.23 -14.94 3.58
N GLU A 95 3.03 -14.35 3.68
CA GLU A 95 2.19 -14.41 4.87
C GLU A 95 1.78 -15.85 5.21
N SER A 96 1.42 -16.62 4.19
CA SER A 96 1.13 -18.06 4.31
C SER A 96 2.34 -18.87 4.82
N ALA A 97 3.55 -18.58 4.33
CA ALA A 97 4.77 -19.21 4.80
C ALA A 97 5.04 -18.90 6.28
N TYR A 98 4.92 -17.63 6.69
CA TYR A 98 5.03 -17.25 8.11
C TYR A 98 3.99 -17.94 8.98
N ASN A 99 2.72 -17.98 8.55
CA ASN A 99 1.63 -18.64 9.31
C ASN A 99 1.88 -20.15 9.47
N SER A 100 2.40 -20.79 8.43
CA SER A 100 2.74 -22.23 8.46
C SER A 100 3.89 -22.49 9.44
N SER A 101 4.95 -21.68 9.37
CA SER A 101 6.09 -21.78 10.28
C SER A 101 5.71 -21.47 11.73
N GLU A 102 4.83 -20.51 11.98
CA GLU A 102 4.29 -20.19 13.30
C GLU A 102 3.47 -21.35 13.88
N SER A 103 2.66 -22.02 13.05
CA SER A 103 1.89 -23.21 13.44
C SER A 103 2.80 -24.37 13.84
N ILE A 104 3.92 -24.57 13.14
CA ILE A 104 4.92 -25.59 13.49
C ILE A 104 5.68 -25.18 14.77
N ASN A 105 6.10 -23.93 14.87
CA ASN A 105 6.87 -23.43 16.00
C ASN A 105 6.09 -23.46 17.33
N THR A 106 4.76 -23.28 17.26
CA THR A 106 3.88 -23.28 18.43
C THR A 106 3.36 -24.68 18.80
N ASN A 107 3.44 -25.66 17.90
CA ASN A 107 3.01 -27.03 18.18
C ASN A 107 4.01 -27.74 19.13
N PRO A 108 3.59 -28.16 20.33
CA PRO A 108 4.48 -28.81 21.30
C PRO A 108 5.01 -30.18 20.83
N ASP A 109 4.33 -30.83 19.88
CA ASP A 109 4.67 -32.17 19.39
C ASP A 109 5.53 -32.13 18.10
N SER A 110 5.93 -30.94 17.64
CA SER A 110 6.77 -30.83 16.46
C SER A 110 8.13 -31.48 16.65
N THR A 111 8.54 -32.28 15.66
CA THR A 111 9.86 -32.96 15.65
C THR A 111 10.97 -32.01 15.21
N LEU A 112 12.22 -32.41 15.45
CA LEU A 112 13.39 -31.66 14.99
C LEU A 112 13.38 -31.47 13.46
N GLU A 113 13.04 -32.50 12.70
CA GLU A 113 12.96 -32.45 11.23
C GLU A 113 11.88 -31.48 10.77
N GLN A 114 10.73 -31.43 11.45
CA GLN A 114 9.65 -30.49 11.12
C GLN A 114 10.08 -29.04 11.36
N LEU A 115 10.78 -28.76 12.47
CA LEU A 115 11.30 -27.43 12.78
C LEU A 115 12.37 -27.00 11.78
N GLN A 116 13.33 -27.88 11.47
CA GLN A 116 14.38 -27.63 10.48
C GLN A 116 13.80 -27.39 9.09
N LYS A 117 12.78 -28.17 8.69
CA LYS A 117 12.09 -27.95 7.43
C LYS A 117 11.34 -26.61 7.42
N ALA A 118 10.69 -26.23 8.52
CA ALA A 118 9.98 -24.95 8.63
C ALA A 118 10.93 -23.73 8.58
N ILE A 119 12.15 -23.86 9.11
CA ILE A 119 13.21 -22.86 8.96
C ILE A 119 13.58 -22.72 7.48
N ALA A 120 13.97 -23.82 6.84
CA ALA A 120 14.41 -23.80 5.44
C ALA A 120 13.30 -23.32 4.49
N ASP A 121 12.06 -23.75 4.70
CA ASP A 121 10.90 -23.33 3.90
C ASP A 121 10.65 -21.82 4.07
N LEU A 122 10.75 -21.28 5.29
CA LEU A 122 10.52 -19.85 5.55
C LEU A 122 11.64 -18.97 4.98
N GLU A 123 12.89 -19.36 5.14
CA GLU A 123 14.04 -18.66 4.53
C GLU A 123 13.89 -18.63 3.00
N SER A 124 13.59 -19.78 2.40
CA SER A 124 13.34 -19.89 0.95
C SER A 124 12.17 -19.01 0.49
N ALA A 125 11.09 -18.93 1.26
CA ALA A 125 9.95 -18.06 0.96
C ALA A 125 10.32 -16.57 1.05
N ILE A 126 11.14 -16.18 2.02
CA ILE A 126 11.65 -14.80 2.17
C ILE A 126 12.52 -14.42 0.97
N ASP A 127 13.45 -15.29 0.58
CA ASP A 127 14.34 -15.06 -0.57
C ASP A 127 13.57 -15.01 -1.88
N THR A 128 12.62 -15.93 -2.05
CA THR A 128 11.71 -15.97 -3.22
C THR A 128 10.88 -14.68 -3.31
N ALA A 129 10.36 -14.17 -2.20
CA ALA A 129 9.61 -12.91 -2.19
C ALA A 129 10.48 -11.73 -2.63
N ALA A 130 11.72 -11.66 -2.15
CA ALA A 130 12.67 -10.61 -2.51
C ALA A 130 13.03 -10.67 -4.01
N ASN A 131 13.40 -11.85 -4.50
CA ASN A 131 13.75 -12.06 -5.90
C ASN A 131 12.56 -11.79 -6.84
N ASN A 132 11.34 -12.25 -6.49
CA ASN A 132 10.15 -11.98 -7.30
C ASN A 132 9.85 -10.49 -7.41
N LYS A 133 10.02 -9.73 -6.31
CA LYS A 133 9.84 -8.28 -6.33
C LYS A 133 10.90 -7.61 -7.21
N GLU A 134 12.16 -8.01 -7.09
CA GLU A 134 13.24 -7.47 -7.92
C GLU A 134 13.01 -7.74 -9.41
N GLN A 135 12.72 -8.99 -9.78
CA GLN A 135 12.45 -9.38 -11.17
C GLN A 135 11.24 -8.63 -11.74
N PHE A 136 10.14 -8.56 -10.97
CA PHE A 136 8.98 -7.78 -11.39
C PHE A 136 9.34 -6.32 -11.61
N ASN A 137 10.10 -5.73 -10.70
CA ASN A 137 10.47 -4.32 -10.79
C ASN A 137 11.31 -4.00 -12.01
N ASN A 138 12.30 -4.86 -12.29
CA ASN A 138 13.17 -4.71 -13.45
C ASN A 138 12.39 -4.90 -14.76
N ALA A 139 11.38 -5.77 -14.77
CA ALA A 139 10.54 -6.00 -15.95
C ALA A 139 9.45 -4.94 -16.17
N ASN A 140 9.03 -4.22 -15.11
CA ASN A 140 7.83 -3.37 -15.12
C ASN A 140 8.10 -1.94 -14.63
N GLU A 141 9.27 -1.37 -14.92
CA GLU A 141 9.67 -0.04 -14.46
C GLU A 141 8.62 1.05 -14.77
N ALA A 142 8.07 1.03 -16.00
CA ALA A 142 7.03 1.97 -16.41
C ALA A 142 5.76 1.85 -15.57
N LEU A 143 5.29 0.62 -15.33
CA LEU A 143 4.10 0.37 -14.51
C LEU A 143 4.30 0.88 -13.09
N ILE A 144 5.47 0.63 -12.49
CA ILE A 144 5.79 1.06 -11.12
C ILE A 144 5.81 2.57 -11.01
N ARG A 145 6.41 3.25 -11.99
CA ARG A 145 6.41 4.71 -12.05
C ARG A 145 4.98 5.27 -12.11
N GLU A 146 4.14 4.75 -13.01
CA GLU A 146 2.75 5.23 -13.13
C GLU A 146 1.91 4.87 -11.90
N PHE A 147 2.11 3.70 -11.30
CA PHE A 147 1.41 3.27 -10.09
C PHE A 147 1.76 4.18 -8.90
N ASN A 148 3.04 4.52 -8.72
CA ASN A 148 3.47 5.46 -7.70
C ASN A 148 2.95 6.88 -7.97
N SER A 149 2.90 7.30 -9.22
CA SER A 149 2.29 8.57 -9.63
C SER A 149 0.80 8.62 -9.26
N LEU A 150 0.06 7.53 -9.51
CA LEU A 150 -1.35 7.41 -9.12
C LEU A 150 -1.54 7.49 -7.61
N LYS A 151 -0.69 6.82 -6.81
CA LYS A 151 -0.73 6.91 -5.34
C LYS A 151 -0.52 8.34 -4.84
N VAL A 152 0.40 9.09 -5.45
CA VAL A 152 0.60 10.51 -5.13
C VAL A 152 -0.65 11.34 -5.45
N THR A 153 -1.31 11.08 -6.59
CA THR A 153 -2.58 11.73 -6.94
C THR A 153 -3.69 11.41 -5.93
N LEU A 154 -3.80 10.14 -5.50
CA LEU A 154 -4.78 9.70 -4.50
C LEU A 154 -4.58 10.40 -3.13
N ASN A 155 -3.34 10.67 -2.73
CA ASN A 155 -3.05 11.34 -1.46
C ASN A 155 -3.66 12.76 -1.37
N ASN A 156 -4.04 13.37 -2.50
CA ASN A 156 -4.67 14.69 -2.54
C ASN A 156 -6.22 14.62 -2.57
N LYS A 157 -6.81 13.42 -2.54
CA LYS A 157 -8.27 13.20 -2.66
C LYS A 157 -9.07 14.08 -1.72
N ASP A 158 -8.78 13.99 -0.42
CA ASP A 158 -9.54 14.71 0.61
C ASP A 158 -9.44 16.22 0.44
N GLU A 159 -8.24 16.74 0.16
CA GLU A 159 -8.03 18.17 -0.10
C GLU A 159 -8.90 18.64 -1.29
N LYS A 160 -8.88 17.91 -2.40
CA LYS A 160 -9.61 18.29 -3.61
C LYS A 160 -11.11 18.18 -3.43
N LEU A 161 -11.61 17.09 -2.85
CA LEU A 161 -13.05 16.93 -2.59
C LEU A 161 -13.59 17.98 -1.59
N ASN A 162 -12.78 18.38 -0.61
CA ASN A 162 -13.16 19.43 0.35
C ASN A 162 -13.24 20.82 -0.32
N SER A 163 -12.44 21.08 -1.35
CA SER A 163 -12.46 22.37 -2.09
C SER A 163 -13.75 22.63 -2.88
N ILE A 164 -14.58 21.59 -3.07
CA ILE A 164 -15.84 21.59 -3.82
C ILE A 164 -17.00 21.03 -2.99
N ASN A 165 -17.01 21.29 -1.68
CA ASN A 165 -17.98 20.70 -0.75
C ASN A 165 -19.37 21.38 -0.71
N GLN A 166 -19.54 22.52 -1.37
CA GLN A 166 -20.81 23.25 -1.39
C GLN A 166 -21.84 22.51 -2.26
N ASP A 167 -23.13 22.59 -1.90
CA ASP A 167 -24.22 21.86 -2.58
C ASP A 167 -24.28 22.14 -4.09
N LYS A 168 -24.03 23.40 -4.50
CA LYS A 168 -23.97 23.80 -5.91
C LYS A 168 -22.86 23.11 -6.71
N TYR A 169 -21.86 22.51 -6.05
CA TYR A 169 -20.77 21.76 -6.68
C TYR A 169 -20.94 20.23 -6.56
N SER A 170 -22.09 19.75 -6.07
CA SER A 170 -22.36 18.32 -5.85
C SER A 170 -22.11 17.45 -7.09
N GLY A 171 -22.45 17.92 -8.29
CA GLY A 171 -22.18 17.21 -9.54
C GLY A 171 -20.68 17.05 -9.84
N ILE A 172 -19.90 18.12 -9.65
CA ILE A 172 -18.43 18.11 -9.80
C ILE A 172 -17.82 17.14 -8.78
N LYS A 173 -18.25 17.24 -7.52
CA LYS A 173 -17.78 16.39 -6.42
C LYS A 173 -18.08 14.92 -6.66
N PHE A 174 -19.29 14.61 -7.13
CA PHE A 174 -19.69 13.25 -7.47
C PHE A 174 -18.79 12.66 -8.56
N HIS A 175 -18.60 13.40 -9.67
CA HIS A 175 -17.78 12.93 -10.78
C HIS A 175 -16.32 12.70 -10.36
N LEU A 176 -15.71 13.67 -9.69
CA LEU A 176 -14.34 13.56 -9.22
C LEU A 176 -14.17 12.40 -8.21
N ASN A 177 -15.14 12.19 -7.32
CA ASN A 177 -15.10 11.08 -6.38
C ASN A 177 -15.18 9.72 -7.10
N SER A 178 -16.01 9.57 -8.14
CA SER A 178 -16.04 8.34 -8.95
C SER A 178 -14.71 8.06 -9.66
N LEU A 179 -14.00 9.10 -10.13
CA LEU A 179 -12.65 8.93 -10.70
C LEU A 179 -11.65 8.46 -9.64
N TYR A 180 -11.72 9.00 -8.42
CA TYR A 180 -10.93 8.53 -7.30
C TYR A 180 -11.22 7.08 -6.93
N GLU A 181 -12.49 6.65 -6.91
CA GLU A 181 -12.86 5.26 -6.62
C GLU A 181 -12.27 4.28 -7.64
N VAL A 182 -12.28 4.64 -8.93
CA VAL A 182 -11.62 3.83 -9.98
C VAL A 182 -10.12 3.69 -9.70
N ALA A 183 -9.46 4.80 -9.35
CA ALA A 183 -8.03 4.78 -9.02
C ALA A 183 -7.71 4.00 -7.74
N GLU A 184 -8.54 4.09 -6.71
CA GLU A 184 -8.41 3.33 -5.45
C GLU A 184 -8.53 1.83 -5.71
N ASN A 185 -9.49 1.40 -6.54
CA ASN A 185 -9.63 0.01 -6.93
C ASN A 185 -8.39 -0.54 -7.65
N ILE A 186 -7.74 0.28 -8.48
CA ILE A 186 -6.47 -0.08 -9.14
C ILE A 186 -5.36 -0.26 -8.11
N VAL A 187 -5.19 0.68 -7.19
CA VAL A 187 -4.15 0.60 -6.14
C VAL A 187 -4.40 -0.58 -5.20
N GLN A 188 -5.66 -0.84 -4.84
CA GLN A 188 -6.03 -1.97 -4.00
C GLN A 188 -5.76 -3.34 -4.66
N SER A 189 -5.88 -3.41 -5.99
CA SER A 189 -5.55 -4.63 -6.75
C SER A 189 -4.04 -4.98 -6.70
N GLY A 190 -3.20 -3.96 -6.51
CA GLY A 190 -1.75 -4.09 -6.32
C GLY A 190 -0.98 -4.42 -7.60
N LEU A 191 0.35 -4.34 -7.49
CA LEU A 191 1.34 -4.79 -8.45
C LEU A 191 1.42 -6.32 -8.39
N GLN A 192 0.87 -7.00 -9.38
CA GLN A 192 0.85 -8.45 -9.41
C GLN A 192 1.94 -9.00 -10.35
N PRO A 193 2.86 -9.86 -9.87
CA PRO A 193 3.89 -10.46 -10.71
C PRO A 193 3.36 -11.27 -11.90
N ASN A 194 2.12 -11.74 -11.81
CA ASN A 194 1.47 -12.58 -12.82
C ASN A 194 0.12 -11.98 -13.27
N GLY A 195 -0.17 -10.73 -12.93
CA GLY A 195 -1.47 -10.09 -13.17
C GLY A 195 -1.45 -9.16 -14.38
N SER A 196 -2.65 -8.88 -14.89
CA SER A 196 -2.91 -8.12 -16.12
C SER A 196 -2.96 -6.60 -15.93
N LEU A 197 -2.31 -6.05 -14.89
CA LEU A 197 -2.38 -4.61 -14.65
C LEU A 197 -1.55 -3.89 -15.72
N GLU A 198 -2.24 -3.25 -16.65
CA GLU A 198 -1.60 -2.54 -17.75
C GLU A 198 -1.21 -1.12 -17.36
N VAL A 199 -0.06 -0.66 -17.87
CA VAL A 199 0.41 0.73 -17.73
C VAL A 199 -0.65 1.73 -18.22
N SER A 200 -1.34 1.40 -19.32
CA SER A 200 -2.41 2.19 -19.94
C SER A 200 -3.56 2.47 -18.97
N SER A 201 -4.02 1.45 -18.24
CA SER A 201 -5.11 1.56 -17.27
C SER A 201 -4.74 2.46 -16.10
N VAL A 202 -3.53 2.30 -15.55
CA VAL A 202 -3.01 3.14 -14.46
C VAL A 202 -2.86 4.59 -14.91
N MET A 203 -2.28 4.80 -16.10
CA MET A 203 -2.08 6.12 -16.67
C MET A 203 -3.41 6.82 -16.98
N THR A 204 -4.39 6.09 -17.53
CA THR A 204 -5.73 6.62 -17.83
C THR A 204 -6.41 7.10 -16.56
N ALA A 205 -6.45 6.26 -15.51
CA ALA A 205 -7.06 6.64 -14.24
C ALA A 205 -6.38 7.89 -13.63
N ASN A 206 -5.04 7.95 -13.68
CA ASN A 206 -4.28 9.09 -13.18
C ASN A 206 -4.58 10.38 -13.96
N ASN A 207 -4.60 10.29 -15.28
CA ASN A 207 -4.83 11.43 -16.16
C ASN A 207 -6.27 11.92 -16.05
N SER A 208 -7.27 11.03 -15.99
CA SER A 208 -8.66 11.45 -15.79
C SER A 208 -8.85 12.28 -14.52
N ILE A 209 -8.20 11.91 -13.41
CA ILE A 209 -8.25 12.73 -12.19
C ILE A 209 -7.57 14.09 -12.39
N LYS A 210 -6.38 14.11 -13.00
CA LYS A 210 -5.63 15.36 -13.25
C LYS A 210 -6.37 16.30 -14.18
N ASP A 211 -6.95 15.76 -15.23
CA ASP A 211 -7.73 16.48 -16.23
C ASP A 211 -8.97 17.08 -15.57
N GLU A 212 -9.72 16.30 -14.77
CA GLU A 212 -10.87 16.81 -14.03
C GLU A 212 -10.48 17.92 -13.05
N ILE A 213 -9.40 17.73 -12.28
CA ILE A 213 -8.86 18.77 -11.37
C ILE A 213 -8.55 20.07 -12.13
N SER A 214 -8.02 19.98 -13.35
CA SER A 214 -7.70 21.17 -14.16
C SER A 214 -8.94 21.93 -14.64
N LEU A 215 -10.10 21.27 -14.67
CA LEU A 215 -11.37 21.84 -15.12
C LEU A 215 -12.21 22.43 -13.98
N ILE A 216 -11.94 22.06 -12.72
CA ILE A 216 -12.74 22.43 -11.53
C ILE A 216 -13.07 23.93 -11.50
N ASP A 217 -12.09 24.81 -11.71
CA ASP A 217 -12.34 26.26 -11.61
C ASP A 217 -13.33 26.75 -12.65
N SER A 218 -13.25 26.22 -13.88
CA SER A 218 -14.21 26.56 -14.95
C SER A 218 -15.60 26.00 -14.66
N GLN A 219 -15.69 24.78 -14.13
CA GLN A 219 -16.95 24.15 -13.75
C GLN A 219 -17.60 24.89 -12.57
N LYS A 220 -16.83 25.38 -11.60
CA LYS A 220 -17.31 26.20 -10.48
C LYS A 220 -17.96 27.48 -10.97
N ILE A 221 -17.34 28.18 -11.92
CA ILE A 221 -17.93 29.40 -12.53
C ILE A 221 -19.30 29.09 -13.15
N ASN A 222 -19.43 27.94 -13.83
CA ASN A 222 -20.71 27.55 -14.44
C ASN A 222 -21.76 27.18 -13.39
N ALA A 223 -21.36 26.44 -12.35
CA ALA A 223 -22.22 26.08 -11.24
C ALA A 223 -22.70 27.30 -10.44
N ASP A 224 -21.82 28.29 -10.22
CA ASP A 224 -22.16 29.56 -9.57
C ASP A 224 -23.22 30.32 -10.36
N LYS A 225 -23.03 30.48 -11.68
CA LYS A 225 -24.02 31.13 -12.55
C LYS A 225 -25.36 30.42 -12.56
N PHE A 226 -25.35 29.08 -12.53
CA PHE A 226 -26.57 28.29 -12.51
C PHE A 226 -27.34 28.48 -11.20
N ALA A 227 -26.66 28.40 -10.06
CA ALA A 227 -27.26 28.64 -8.75
C ALA A 227 -27.84 30.07 -8.62
N ASP A 228 -27.09 31.09 -9.05
CA ASP A 228 -27.54 32.48 -9.03
C ASP A 228 -28.77 32.71 -9.94
N TYR A 229 -28.85 32.00 -11.07
CA TYR A 229 -29.99 32.07 -11.98
C TYR A 229 -31.28 31.50 -11.36
N GLU A 230 -31.18 30.37 -10.66
CA GLU A 230 -32.31 29.78 -9.93
C GLU A 230 -32.84 30.74 -8.84
N ASP A 231 -31.95 31.39 -8.10
CA ASP A 231 -32.31 32.38 -7.07
C ASP A 231 -33.06 33.59 -7.64
N LEU A 232 -32.63 34.08 -8.82
CA LEU A 232 -33.30 35.19 -9.50
C LEU A 232 -34.71 34.81 -9.98
N ILE A 233 -34.91 33.58 -10.48
CA ILE A 233 -36.25 33.09 -10.84
C ILE A 233 -37.14 33.02 -9.61
N LEU A 234 -36.65 32.46 -8.51
CA LEU A 234 -37.43 32.31 -7.29
C LEU A 234 -37.86 33.67 -6.73
N THR A 235 -36.93 34.63 -6.70
CA THR A 235 -37.20 36.01 -6.27
C THR A 235 -38.27 36.68 -7.16
N LYS A 236 -38.20 36.49 -8.48
CA LYS A 236 -39.18 37.05 -9.42
C LYS A 236 -40.57 36.43 -9.23
N LEU A 237 -40.66 35.12 -9.00
CA LEU A 237 -41.93 34.44 -8.72
C LEU A 237 -42.56 34.94 -7.41
N ILE A 238 -41.75 35.08 -6.36
CA ILE A 238 -42.19 35.63 -5.07
C ILE A 238 -42.68 37.07 -5.24
N LEU A 239 -41.93 37.92 -5.96
CA LEU A 239 -42.35 39.30 -6.23
C LEU A 239 -43.67 39.37 -7.00
N LYS A 240 -43.88 38.49 -7.99
CA LYS A 240 -45.13 38.42 -8.74
C LYS A 240 -46.30 37.98 -7.85
N GLU A 241 -46.09 36.99 -6.99
CA GLU A 241 -47.11 36.53 -6.05
C GLU A 241 -47.48 37.61 -5.02
N LEU A 242 -46.48 38.32 -4.49
CA LEU A 242 -46.69 39.45 -3.57
C LEU A 242 -47.44 40.60 -4.24
N SER A 243 -47.12 40.91 -5.51
CA SER A 243 -47.84 41.91 -6.30
C SER A 243 -49.33 41.56 -6.45
N LEU A 244 -49.64 40.31 -6.82
CA LEU A 244 -51.02 39.82 -6.96
C LEU A 244 -51.79 39.88 -5.63
N LYS A 245 -51.15 39.50 -4.52
CA LYS A 245 -51.75 39.59 -3.18
C LYS A 245 -52.04 41.03 -2.76
N LEU A 246 -51.17 41.97 -3.14
CA LEU A 246 -51.36 43.40 -2.85
C LEU A 246 -52.53 43.98 -3.66
N GLU A 247 -52.61 43.67 -4.96
CA GLU A 247 -53.71 44.09 -5.84
C GLU A 247 -55.08 43.60 -5.34
N CYS A 248 -55.19 42.32 -4.93
CA CYS A 248 -56.42 41.78 -4.34
C CYS A 248 -56.84 42.50 -3.05
N LYS A 249 -55.90 42.83 -2.15
CA LYS A 249 -56.22 43.57 -0.92
C LYS A 249 -56.73 44.98 -1.19
N ILE A 250 -56.17 45.66 -2.18
CA ILE A 250 -56.63 47.00 -2.58
C ILE A 250 -58.08 46.93 -3.09
N GLN A 251 -58.43 45.95 -3.92
CA GLN A 251 -59.81 45.82 -4.43
C GLN A 251 -60.85 45.57 -3.34
N ILE A 252 -60.52 44.75 -2.32
CA ILE A 252 -61.43 44.47 -1.19
C ILE A 252 -61.66 45.72 -0.32
N THR A 253 -60.70 46.63 -0.25
CA THR A 253 -60.78 47.81 0.64
C THR A 253 -61.57 48.98 0.01
N VAL A 254 -61.85 48.91 -1.31
CA VAL A 254 -62.49 49.99 -2.09
C VAL A 254 -63.93 49.63 -2.50
N SER A 255 -64.45 48.49 -2.03
CA SER A 255 -65.85 48.04 -2.23
C SER A 255 -66.66 48.19 -0.96
#